data_AF-A0A1J3JAC0-F1
#
_entry.id   AF-A0A1J3JAC0-F1
#
_cell.length_a   1.000
_cell.length_b   1.000
_cell.length_c   1.000
_cell.angle_alpha   90.00
_cell.angle_beta   90.00
_cell.angle_gamma   90.00
#
_symmetry.space_group_name_H-M   'P 1'
#
loop_
_entity.id
_entity.type
_entity.pdbx_description
1 polymer ?
#
loop_
_entity_poly.entity_id
_entity_poly.type
_entity_poly.pdbx_seq_one_letter_code
_entity_poly.pdbx_strand_id
1 'polypeptide(L)'
;GEHLLSLSDKTRVLFLTPPPVNEKQIQAVFGNTISGRSNERCRPYAEALLNLCREINVKGIDLMTVIQQEDDYLNTCFTDGVHLTAKASEIVLKE
;
A
#
# COMPACT_ATOMS: atom_id res chain seq x y z
N GLY A 1 5.98 15.83 0.26
CA GLY A 1 6.98 15.57 1.32
C GLY A 1 7.56 16.86 1.85
N GLU A 2 8.12 17.70 0.97
CA GLU A 2 8.87 18.90 1.32
C GLU A 2 8.18 19.85 2.29
N HIS A 3 6.88 20.11 2.13
CA HIS A 3 6.14 20.95 3.08
C HIS A 3 6.25 20.43 4.52
N LEU A 4 6.02 19.13 4.74
CA LEU A 4 6.13 18.53 6.08
C LEU A 4 7.55 18.60 6.65
N LEU A 5 8.56 18.42 5.80
CA LEU A 5 9.97 18.52 6.19
C LEU A 5 10.36 19.96 6.56
N SER A 6 9.75 20.97 5.91
CA SER A 6 10.02 22.38 6.20
C SER A 6 9.46 22.86 7.55
N LEU A 7 8.50 22.13 8.14
CA LEU A 7 7.85 22.53 9.38
C LEU A 7 8.69 22.25 10.63
N SER A 8 9.64 21.30 10.57
CA SER A 8 10.46 20.91 11.71
C SER A 8 11.58 19.96 11.30
N ASP A 9 12.83 20.32 11.65
CA ASP A 9 14.01 19.48 11.43
C ASP A 9 14.04 18.21 12.30
N LYS A 10 13.13 18.09 13.27
CA LYS A 10 13.02 16.93 14.17
C LYS A 10 11.95 15.93 13.73
N THR A 11 11.05 16.33 12.84
CA THR A 11 9.94 15.49 12.40
C THR A 11 10.46 14.41 11.46
N ARG A 12 10.18 13.14 11.78
CA ARG A 12 10.45 12.02 10.89
C ARG A 12 9.24 11.78 10.01
N VAL A 13 9.43 11.79 8.70
CA VAL A 13 8.38 11.52 7.72
C VAL A 13 8.63 10.15 7.09
N LEU A 14 7.59 9.32 7.10
CA LEU A 14 7.56 8.03 6.40
C LEU A 14 6.39 8.04 5.43
N PHE A 15 6.58 7.43 4.28
CA PHE A 15 5.53 7.25 3.28
C PHE A 15 5.27 5.77 3.06
N LEU A 16 3.99 5.39 3.04
CA LEU A 16 3.54 4.02 2.76
C LEU A 16 3.03 3.98 1.32
N THR A 17 3.51 3.05 0.50
CA THR A 17 2.90 2.81 -0.81
C THR A 17 1.48 2.27 -0.66
N PRO A 18 0.60 2.44 -1.67
CA PRO A 18 -0.67 1.73 -1.66
C PRO A 18 -0.43 0.21 -1.55
N PRO A 19 -1.15 -0.50 -0.67
CA PRO A 19 -1.08 -1.95 -0.61
C PRO A 19 -1.64 -2.59 -1.89
N PRO A 20 -1.36 -3.88 -2.15
CA PRO A 20 -2.04 -4.59 -3.22
C PRO A 20 -3.54 -4.74 -2.92
N VAL A 21 -4.29 -5.21 -3.91
CA VAL A 21 -5.72 -5.51 -3.81
C VAL A 21 -6.00 -6.94 -4.27
N ASN A 22 -7.12 -7.53 -3.82
CA ASN A 22 -7.65 -8.76 -4.39
C ASN A 22 -8.82 -8.42 -5.33
N GLU A 23 -8.52 -8.34 -6.62
CA GLU A 23 -9.47 -8.00 -7.69
C GLU A 23 -10.66 -8.96 -7.76
N LYS A 24 -10.45 -10.27 -7.53
CA LYS A 24 -11.52 -11.26 -7.53
C LYS A 24 -12.48 -11.05 -6.37
N GLN A 25 -11.95 -10.77 -5.18
CA GLN A 25 -12.76 -10.50 -4.00
C GLN A 25 -13.49 -9.15 -4.12
N ILE A 26 -12.84 -8.12 -4.70
CA ILE A 26 -13.51 -6.85 -5.02
C ILE A 26 -14.73 -7.09 -5.91
N GLN A 27 -14.57 -7.84 -7.00
CA GLN A 27 -15.70 -8.15 -7.88
C GLN A 27 -16.79 -8.96 -7.16
N ALA A 28 -16.41 -9.89 -6.28
CA ALA A 28 -17.36 -10.70 -5.53
C ALA A 28 -18.15 -9.88 -4.48
N VAL A 29 -17.50 -8.93 -3.81
CA VAL A 29 -18.10 -8.15 -2.72
C VAL A 29 -18.84 -6.91 -3.24
N PHE A 30 -18.27 -6.19 -4.20
CA PHE A 30 -18.78 -4.90 -4.66
C PHE A 30 -19.44 -4.94 -6.04
N GLY A 31 -19.33 -6.05 -6.77
CA GLY A 31 -19.79 -6.16 -8.15
C GLY A 31 -19.20 -5.05 -9.02
N ASN A 32 -20.03 -4.44 -9.85
CA ASN A 32 -19.61 -3.36 -10.76
C ASN A 32 -19.61 -1.96 -10.11
N THR A 33 -19.95 -1.86 -8.82
CA THR A 33 -20.01 -0.57 -8.10
C THR A 33 -18.62 0.04 -7.95
N ILE A 34 -17.61 -0.81 -7.79
CA ILE A 34 -16.20 -0.42 -7.76
C ILE A 34 -15.54 -1.08 -8.96
N SER A 35 -15.08 -0.27 -9.91
CA SER A 35 -14.38 -0.76 -11.10
C SER A 35 -13.03 -0.08 -11.27
N GLY A 36 -12.15 -0.71 -12.05
CA GLY A 36 -10.87 -0.14 -12.45
C GLY A 36 -9.75 -0.18 -11.42
N ARG A 37 -9.97 -0.79 -10.24
CA ARG A 37 -8.90 -1.13 -9.29
C ARG A 37 -8.25 -2.45 -9.71
N SER A 38 -6.95 -2.40 -10.00
CA SER A 38 -6.13 -3.59 -10.22
C SER A 38 -4.71 -3.35 -9.73
N ASN A 39 -4.00 -4.40 -9.36
CA ASN A 39 -2.60 -4.31 -8.95
C ASN A 39 -1.74 -3.74 -10.08
N GLU A 40 -2.04 -4.08 -11.33
CA GLU A 40 -1.37 -3.51 -12.51
C GLU A 40 -1.53 -1.98 -12.57
N ARG A 41 -2.74 -1.46 -12.37
CA ARG A 41 -3.01 -0.02 -12.43
C ARG A 41 -2.51 0.73 -11.18
N CYS A 42 -2.45 0.07 -10.03
CA CYS A 42 -1.98 0.66 -8.79
C CYS A 42 -0.45 0.67 -8.68
N ARG A 43 0.25 -0.27 -9.31
CA ARG A 43 1.72 -0.41 -9.22
C ARG A 43 2.50 0.86 -9.61
N PRO A 44 2.16 1.59 -10.69
CA PRO A 44 2.83 2.85 -11.02
C PRO A 44 2.78 3.91 -9.91
N TYR A 45 1.71 3.93 -9.09
CA TYR A 45 1.60 4.87 -7.97
C TYR A 45 2.53 4.49 -6.82
N ALA A 46 2.70 3.19 -6.55
CA ALA A 46 3.66 2.70 -5.57
C ALA A 46 5.11 3.03 -6.01
N GLU A 47 5.43 2.76 -7.28
CA GLU A 47 6.75 3.08 -7.86
C GLU A 47 7.04 4.58 -7.84
N ALA A 48 6.08 5.42 -8.23
CA ALA A 48 6.22 6.86 -8.20
C ALA A 48 6.47 7.39 -6.78
N LEU A 49 5.77 6.87 -5.78
CA LEU A 49 5.99 7.26 -4.38
C LEU A 49 7.38 6.86 -3.89
N LEU A 50 7.84 5.65 -4.18
CA LEU A 50 9.19 5.20 -3.80
C LEU A 50 10.27 6.02 -4.50
N ASN A 51 10.07 6.36 -5.78
CA ASN A 51 10.98 7.24 -6.52
C ASN A 51 11.08 8.62 -5.86
N LEU A 52 9.93 9.23 -5.54
CA LEU A 52 9.89 10.50 -4.82
C LEU A 52 10.57 10.41 -3.46
N CYS A 53 10.36 9.33 -2.71
CA CYS A 53 11.00 9.14 -1.40
C CYS A 53 12.52 9.12 -1.51
N ARG A 54 13.08 8.48 -2.55
CA ARG A 54 14.53 8.51 -2.82
C ARG A 54 15.02 9.91 -3.20
N GLU A 55 14.26 10.63 -4.01
CA GLU A 55 14.59 12.00 -4.45
C GLU A 55 14.71 12.97 -3.25
N ILE A 56 13.75 12.92 -2.33
CA ILE A 56 13.73 13.83 -1.16
C ILE A 56 14.40 13.23 0.09
N ASN A 57 15.11 12.10 -0.06
CA ASN A 57 15.83 11.39 1.00
C ASN A 57 14.98 11.08 2.26
N VAL A 58 13.77 10.54 2.05
CA VAL A 58 12.89 10.04 3.13
C VAL A 58 12.64 8.55 2.99
N LYS A 59 12.27 7.90 4.09
CA LYS A 59 11.95 6.47 4.07
C LYS A 59 10.59 6.24 3.39
N GLY A 60 10.61 5.51 2.28
CA GLY A 60 9.42 4.88 1.70
C GLY A 60 9.33 3.42 2.15
N ILE A 61 8.12 2.97 2.48
CA ILE A 61 7.78 1.60 2.86
C ILE A 61 6.92 1.01 1.74
N ASP A 62 7.36 -0.13 1.20
CA ASP A 62 6.74 -0.75 0.03
C ASP A 62 5.68 -1.79 0.43
N LEU A 63 4.51 -1.29 0.83
CA LEU A 63 3.36 -2.14 1.17
C LEU A 63 2.88 -2.98 -0.01
N MET A 64 3.01 -2.49 -1.24
CA MET A 64 2.67 -3.22 -2.47
C MET A 64 3.41 -4.56 -2.54
N THR A 65 4.71 -4.56 -2.23
CA THR A 65 5.54 -5.77 -2.28
C THR A 65 5.47 -6.59 -0.99
N VAL A 66 5.56 -5.97 0.19
CA VAL A 66 5.66 -6.73 1.45
C VAL A 66 4.43 -7.59 1.73
N ILE A 67 3.23 -7.10 1.39
CA ILE A 67 1.99 -7.88 1.57
C ILE A 67 1.97 -9.08 0.61
N GLN A 68 2.53 -8.97 -0.59
CA GLN A 68 2.60 -10.07 -1.56
C GLN A 68 3.58 -11.17 -1.16
N GLN A 69 4.44 -10.93 -0.17
CA GLN A 69 5.38 -11.94 0.36
C GLN A 69 4.70 -12.90 1.35
N GLU A 70 3.51 -12.56 1.86
CA GLU A 70 2.73 -13.47 2.69
C GLU A 70 2.17 -14.62 1.86
N ASP A 71 2.30 -15.84 2.38
CA ASP A 71 1.71 -17.02 1.75
C ASP A 71 0.20 -16.86 1.63
N ASP A 72 -0.31 -17.09 0.42
CA ASP A 72 -1.74 -16.98 0.12
C ASP A 72 -2.33 -15.59 0.48
N TYR A 73 -1.54 -14.51 0.28
CA TYR A 73 -1.96 -13.16 0.64
C TYR A 73 -3.32 -12.74 0.07
N LEU A 74 -3.69 -13.21 -1.13
CA LEU A 74 -4.98 -12.89 -1.74
C LEU A 74 -6.16 -13.37 -0.89
N ASN A 75 -6.04 -14.54 -0.25
CA ASN A 75 -7.13 -15.10 0.54
C ASN A 75 -6.98 -14.81 2.05
N THR A 76 -5.80 -14.41 2.52
CA THR A 76 -5.54 -14.21 3.95
C THR A 76 -5.37 -12.75 4.37
N CYS A 77 -4.98 -11.85 3.46
CA CYS A 77 -4.66 -10.47 3.79
C CYS A 77 -5.82 -9.49 3.66
N PHE A 78 -6.94 -9.87 3.05
CA PHE A 78 -8.04 -8.95 2.73
C PHE A 78 -9.39 -9.37 3.30
N THR A 79 -10.14 -8.39 3.81
CA THR A 79 -11.51 -8.60 4.30
C THR A 79 -12.54 -8.52 3.17
N ASP A 80 -12.35 -7.60 2.23
CA ASP A 80 -13.25 -7.31 1.10
C ASP A 80 -12.52 -7.12 -0.24
N GLY A 81 -11.23 -7.44 -0.25
CA GLY A 81 -10.33 -7.25 -1.39
C GLY A 81 -9.65 -5.88 -1.46
N VAL A 82 -9.97 -4.96 -0.54
CA VAL A 82 -9.31 -3.64 -0.41
C VAL A 82 -8.73 -3.46 0.99
N HIS A 83 -9.51 -3.71 2.03
CA HIS A 83 -9.11 -3.48 3.42
C HIS A 83 -8.38 -4.69 4.00
N LEU A 84 -7.28 -4.41 4.71
CA LEU A 84 -6.44 -5.43 5.31
C LEU A 84 -7.14 -6.14 6.47
N THR A 85 -6.86 -7.43 6.63
CA THR A 85 -7.22 -8.19 7.84
C THR A 85 -6.35 -7.76 9.03
N ALA A 86 -6.70 -8.20 10.24
CA ALA A 86 -5.85 -7.99 11.42
C ALA A 86 -4.45 -8.60 11.21
N LYS A 87 -4.38 -9.82 10.66
CA LYS A 87 -3.12 -10.50 10.29
C LYS A 87 -2.27 -9.65 9.34
N ALA A 88 -2.85 -9.13 8.26
CA ALA A 88 -2.11 -8.29 7.33
C ALA A 88 -1.73 -6.92 7.91
N SER A 89 -2.53 -6.40 8.84
CA SER A 89 -2.19 -5.17 9.57
C SER A 89 -0.95 -5.36 10.47
N GLU A 90 -0.73 -6.57 11.00
CA GLU A 90 0.51 -6.90 11.72
C GLU A 90 1.75 -6.90 10.82
N ILE A 91 1.61 -7.15 9.51
CA ILE A 91 2.72 -6.99 8.55
C ILE A 91 3.09 -5.52 8.44
N VAL A 92 2.09 -4.63 8.27
CA VAL A 92 2.31 -3.18 8.20
C VAL A 92 2.96 -2.64 9.47
N LEU A 93 2.59 -3.16 10.65
CA LEU A 93 3.18 -2.75 11.93
C LEU A 93 4.68 -3.08 12.07
N LYS A 94 5.17 -4.10 11.35
CA LYS A 94 6.56 -4.54 11.43
C LYS A 94 7.51 -3.71 10.56
N GLU A 95 6.97 -2.89 9.66
CA GLU A 95 7.71 -2.00 8.75
C GLU A 95 8.04 -0.63 9.39
#